data_AF-A0A1Y2X8T9-F1
#
_entry.id   AF-A0A1Y2X8T9-F1
#
_cell.length_a   1.000
_cell.length_b   1.000
_cell.length_c   1.000
_cell.angle_alpha   90.00
_cell.angle_beta   90.00
_cell.angle_gamma   90.00
#
_symmetry.space_group_name_H-M   'P 1'
#
loop_
_entity.id
_entity.type
_entity.pdbx_description
1 polymer ?
#
loop_
_entity_poly.entity_id
_entity_poly.type
_entity_poly.pdbx_seq_one_letter_code
_entity_poly.pdbx_strand_id
1 'polypeptide(L)'
;MEKKLCEQTREVLNYRIRPRDEVTAVRRHLAHDLAQSLGAEQLSSPLSFIDLETTIKPSDALQGTYREYIEAARRNIEIRSSFTALQEEHDAATASASLPSPSEDDQQAQLLQLQIEVNALEQEHERLSIVDKYLEELNQQPAAAPDFLDPEVMFKGCTPLPELPKELMEGFTQDRDAPNREIQALLARLQSAVLRNKLLAQQEKQNFEKLKAKNPIDPGRLPPEVQLQALNAVKDSLINWIETMLSKAGGEEDEASSESPRKQRQGDEKFDREAHMAEIQREYQKHVGLRKEIIALVAQLEQLSLQKPQKPEQRQQPQLDGLTPNSTSKTASEAFLLTPYLEKLQAISREQKGLIQEKSHINASLAKQQQDLNKILEHLIEESHLLHKYPAKRSEKPRQSFGSITKGVGKANVTDQIEPWISAAHSAQIATLEAVFEKVEEGQVAAEDAMQALDEVRKLLNKEKSEPEEAHEEGESAEHDMWIGEDEKSGTRVRKHREKKVEKPKGESIYAKLDGNLGLINE
;
A
#
# COMPACT_ATOMS: atom_id res chain seq x y z
N MET A 1 -20.78 -47.07 -25.44
CA MET A 1 -19.81 -45.99 -25.70
C MET A 1 -20.51 -44.70 -26.06
N GLU A 2 -21.36 -44.69 -27.09
CA GLU A 2 -22.06 -43.47 -27.56
C GLU A 2 -22.97 -42.80 -26.52
N LYS A 3 -23.71 -43.57 -25.70
CA LYS A 3 -24.58 -42.99 -24.67
C LYS A 3 -23.82 -42.21 -23.58
N LYS A 4 -22.65 -42.71 -23.16
CA LYS A 4 -21.80 -42.06 -22.15
C LYS A 4 -21.16 -40.78 -22.68
N LEU A 5 -20.78 -40.77 -23.97
CA LEU A 5 -20.26 -39.57 -24.63
C LEU A 5 -21.34 -38.49 -24.78
N CYS A 6 -22.59 -38.89 -25.09
CA CYS A 6 -23.74 -37.98 -25.12
C CYS A 6 -24.10 -37.42 -23.74
N GLU A 7 -23.91 -38.18 -22.66
CA GLU A 7 -24.15 -37.72 -21.29
C GLU A 7 -23.06 -36.73 -20.84
N GLN A 8 -21.77 -37.05 -21.06
CA GLN A 8 -20.65 -36.15 -20.75
C GLN A 8 -20.71 -34.84 -21.54
N THR A 9 -21.03 -34.89 -22.83
CA THR A 9 -21.20 -33.67 -23.64
C THR A 9 -22.38 -32.84 -23.15
N ARG A 10 -23.47 -33.46 -22.70
CA ARG A 10 -24.62 -32.75 -22.14
C ARG A 10 -24.30 -32.10 -20.79
N GLU A 11 -23.49 -32.73 -19.94
CA GLU A 11 -23.03 -32.15 -18.68
C GLU A 11 -22.10 -30.95 -18.91
N VAL A 12 -21.13 -31.07 -19.82
CA VAL A 12 -20.23 -29.96 -20.21
C VAL A 12 -21.00 -28.80 -20.84
N LEU A 13 -22.00 -29.11 -21.67
CA LEU A 13 -22.87 -28.09 -22.28
C LEU A 13 -23.81 -27.45 -21.26
N ASN A 14 -24.33 -28.18 -20.28
CA ASN A 14 -25.15 -27.60 -19.20
C ASN A 14 -24.34 -26.65 -18.29
N TYR A 15 -23.05 -26.91 -18.11
CA TYR A 15 -22.17 -25.99 -17.36
C TYR A 15 -21.89 -24.70 -18.14
N ARG A 16 -21.77 -24.77 -19.47
CA ARG A 16 -21.46 -23.60 -20.32
C ARG A 16 -22.67 -22.86 -20.89
N ILE A 17 -23.82 -23.53 -21.00
CA ILE A 17 -25.06 -22.97 -21.52
C ILE A 17 -26.00 -22.78 -20.35
N ARG A 18 -26.26 -21.52 -19.99
CA ARG A 18 -27.25 -21.20 -18.96
C ARG A 18 -28.62 -21.78 -19.34
N PRO A 19 -29.36 -22.35 -18.37
CA PRO A 19 -30.66 -22.92 -18.65
C PRO A 19 -31.59 -21.86 -19.25
N ARG A 20 -32.45 -22.29 -20.17
CA ARG A 20 -33.38 -21.42 -20.90
C ARG A 20 -34.24 -20.57 -19.94
N ASP A 21 -34.54 -21.11 -18.77
CA ASP A 21 -35.34 -20.44 -17.75
C ASP A 21 -34.57 -19.27 -17.10
N GLU A 22 -33.27 -19.40 -16.84
CA GLU A 22 -32.43 -18.29 -16.37
C GLU A 22 -32.28 -17.23 -17.45
N VAL A 23 -32.03 -17.63 -18.70
CA VAL A 23 -31.90 -16.67 -19.82
C VAL A 23 -33.21 -15.91 -20.04
N THR A 24 -34.35 -16.57 -19.92
CA THR A 24 -35.66 -15.91 -20.02
C THR A 24 -35.96 -15.05 -18.80
N ALA A 25 -35.54 -15.43 -17.59
CA ALA A 25 -35.65 -14.61 -16.38
C ALA A 25 -34.80 -13.34 -16.49
N VAL A 26 -33.53 -13.46 -16.90
CA VAL A 26 -32.64 -12.33 -17.16
C VAL A 26 -33.21 -11.44 -18.27
N ARG A 27 -33.71 -12.01 -19.36
CA ARG A 27 -34.33 -11.23 -20.44
C ARG A 27 -35.58 -10.48 -19.97
N ARG A 28 -36.40 -11.08 -19.10
CA ARG A 28 -37.56 -10.40 -18.51
C ARG A 28 -37.14 -9.28 -17.57
N HIS A 29 -36.11 -9.49 -16.76
CA HIS A 29 -35.59 -8.48 -15.84
C HIS A 29 -35.01 -7.30 -16.63
N LEU A 30 -34.13 -7.56 -17.60
CA LEU A 30 -33.59 -6.53 -18.48
C LEU A 30 -34.69 -5.81 -19.28
N ALA A 31 -35.69 -6.54 -19.79
CA ALA A 31 -36.81 -5.92 -20.48
C ALA A 31 -37.64 -5.01 -19.54
N HIS A 32 -37.77 -5.37 -18.26
CA HIS A 32 -38.45 -4.57 -17.26
C HIS A 32 -37.66 -3.31 -16.91
N ASP A 33 -36.36 -3.43 -16.67
CA ASP A 33 -35.49 -2.30 -16.33
C ASP A 33 -35.40 -1.30 -17.50
N LEU A 34 -35.30 -1.81 -18.72
CA LEU A 34 -35.35 -1.00 -19.92
C LEU A 34 -36.72 -0.33 -20.11
N ALA A 35 -37.82 -1.06 -19.88
CA ALA A 35 -39.18 -0.47 -19.91
C ALA A 35 -39.30 0.69 -18.91
N GLN A 36 -38.82 0.50 -17.68
CA GLN A 36 -38.78 1.53 -16.65
C GLN A 36 -37.95 2.76 -17.07
N SER A 37 -36.78 2.56 -17.68
CA SER A 37 -35.93 3.66 -18.16
C SER A 37 -36.58 4.47 -19.31
N LEU A 38 -37.40 3.81 -20.12
CA LEU A 38 -38.19 4.40 -21.20
C LEU A 38 -39.53 4.96 -20.70
N GLY A 39 -39.87 4.79 -19.42
CA GLY A 39 -41.16 5.21 -18.84
C GLY A 39 -42.36 4.40 -19.33
N ALA A 40 -42.15 3.22 -19.92
CA ALA A 40 -43.19 2.31 -20.38
C ALA A 40 -43.37 1.13 -19.41
N GLU A 41 -44.60 0.63 -19.26
CA GLU A 41 -44.86 -0.53 -18.38
C GLU A 41 -44.37 -1.85 -18.98
N GLN A 42 -44.27 -1.95 -20.32
CA GLN A 42 -43.77 -3.14 -21.00
C GLN A 42 -43.22 -2.83 -22.41
N LEU A 43 -42.06 -3.39 -22.75
CA LEU A 43 -41.48 -3.30 -24.11
C LEU A 43 -42.21 -4.27 -25.05
N SER A 44 -43.19 -3.77 -25.81
CA SER A 44 -43.92 -4.53 -26.83
C SER A 44 -43.29 -4.48 -28.23
N SER A 45 -42.29 -3.61 -28.43
CA SER A 45 -41.60 -3.39 -29.71
C SER A 45 -40.10 -3.72 -29.60
N PRO A 46 -39.47 -4.30 -30.63
CA PRO A 46 -38.02 -4.48 -30.63
C PRO A 46 -37.31 -3.11 -30.57
N LEU A 47 -36.27 -3.03 -29.74
CA LEU A 47 -35.49 -1.82 -29.43
C LEU A 47 -34.92 -1.11 -30.68
N SER A 48 -34.93 -1.76 -31.85
CA SER A 48 -34.47 -1.22 -33.13
C SER A 48 -35.38 -0.14 -33.72
N PHE A 49 -36.59 0.06 -33.21
CA PHE A 49 -37.55 1.07 -33.69
C PHE A 49 -37.78 2.22 -32.69
N ILE A 50 -36.93 2.35 -31.67
CA ILE A 50 -37.03 3.46 -30.73
C ILE A 50 -36.37 4.69 -31.36
N ASP A 51 -37.16 5.76 -31.52
CA ASP A 51 -36.69 7.04 -32.05
C ASP A 51 -35.63 7.65 -31.14
N LEU A 52 -34.55 8.18 -31.73
CA LEU A 52 -33.39 8.77 -31.04
C LEU A 52 -33.75 9.98 -30.16
N GLU A 53 -34.97 10.49 -30.26
CA GLU A 53 -35.47 11.63 -29.47
C GLU A 53 -36.24 11.22 -28.20
N THR A 54 -36.40 9.93 -27.94
CA THR A 54 -37.10 9.49 -26.73
C THR A 54 -36.32 9.85 -25.47
N THR A 55 -36.93 10.69 -24.62
CA THR A 55 -36.33 11.19 -23.39
C THR A 55 -36.23 10.06 -22.35
N ILE A 56 -35.09 9.38 -22.31
CA ILE A 56 -34.79 8.33 -21.33
C ILE A 56 -34.68 8.98 -19.95
N LYS A 57 -35.56 8.61 -19.02
CA LYS A 57 -35.40 9.00 -17.62
C LYS A 57 -34.29 8.13 -17.01
N PRO A 58 -33.18 8.73 -16.53
CA PRO A 58 -32.12 7.94 -15.94
C PRO A 58 -32.68 7.26 -14.69
N SER A 59 -32.36 5.98 -14.52
CA SER A 59 -32.64 5.28 -13.27
C SER A 59 -31.91 6.00 -12.13
N ASP A 60 -32.59 6.18 -10.99
CA ASP A 60 -32.04 6.75 -9.74
C ASP A 60 -30.83 5.95 -9.20
N ALA A 61 -30.50 4.81 -9.83
CA ALA A 61 -29.33 4.00 -9.55
C ALA A 61 -27.99 4.63 -10.01
N LEU A 62 -28.02 5.68 -10.84
CA LEU A 62 -26.81 6.37 -11.30
C LEU A 62 -26.41 7.45 -10.27
N GLN A 63 -25.44 7.11 -9.41
CA GLN A 63 -24.90 8.01 -8.39
C GLN A 63 -23.51 8.53 -8.79
N GLY A 64 -23.12 9.70 -8.28
CA GLY A 64 -21.76 10.22 -8.38
C GLY A 64 -21.38 10.85 -9.73
N THR A 65 -20.08 10.81 -10.04
CA THR A 65 -19.46 11.42 -11.24
C THR A 65 -20.06 10.94 -12.57
N TYR A 66 -20.53 9.69 -12.64
CA TYR A 66 -21.20 9.15 -13.81
C TYR A 66 -22.52 9.86 -14.12
N ARG A 67 -23.27 10.27 -13.07
CA ARG A 67 -24.46 11.10 -13.23
C ARG A 67 -24.10 12.49 -13.75
N GLU A 68 -23.07 13.10 -13.17
CA GLU A 68 -22.59 14.43 -13.61
C GLU A 68 -22.12 14.40 -15.07
N TYR A 69 -21.42 13.35 -15.48
CA TYR A 69 -21.02 13.11 -16.86
C TYR A 69 -22.21 12.99 -17.81
N ILE A 70 -23.22 12.18 -17.46
CA ILE A 70 -24.44 12.04 -18.27
C ILE A 70 -25.22 13.35 -18.35
N GLU A 71 -25.33 14.08 -17.24
CA GLU A 71 -25.98 15.39 -17.22
C GLU A 71 -25.20 16.40 -18.08
N ALA A 72 -23.87 16.42 -18.02
CA ALA A 72 -23.03 17.25 -18.86
C ALA A 72 -23.15 16.89 -20.35
N ALA A 73 -23.18 15.59 -20.67
CA ALA A 73 -23.40 15.11 -22.03
C ALA A 73 -24.77 15.53 -22.58
N ARG A 74 -25.83 15.44 -21.76
CA ARG A 74 -27.18 15.91 -22.13
C ARG A 74 -27.21 17.41 -22.38
N ARG A 75 -26.65 18.21 -21.48
CA ARG A 75 -26.51 19.66 -21.67
C ARG A 75 -25.73 19.98 -22.93
N ASN A 76 -24.68 19.21 -23.25
CA ASN A 76 -23.92 19.39 -24.49
C ASN A 76 -24.78 19.10 -25.74
N ILE A 77 -25.59 18.04 -25.71
CA ILE A 77 -26.52 17.71 -26.80
C ILE A 77 -27.58 18.80 -26.97
N GLU A 78 -28.16 19.30 -25.88
CA GLU A 78 -29.12 20.41 -25.89
C GLU A 78 -28.50 21.71 -26.43
N ILE A 79 -27.27 22.04 -26.01
CA ILE A 79 -26.56 23.20 -26.53
C ILE A 79 -26.30 23.04 -28.02
N ARG A 80 -25.84 21.85 -28.47
CA ARG A 80 -25.60 21.58 -29.89
C ARG A 80 -26.89 21.69 -30.70
N SER A 81 -28.01 21.13 -30.23
CA SER A 81 -29.28 21.23 -30.96
C SER A 81 -29.81 22.66 -30.99
N SER A 82 -29.65 23.43 -29.90
CA SER A 82 -30.00 24.86 -29.89
C SER A 82 -29.11 25.68 -30.82
N PHE A 83 -27.82 25.35 -30.92
CA PHE A 83 -26.87 25.99 -31.81
C PHE A 83 -27.20 25.68 -33.27
N THR A 84 -27.49 24.43 -33.61
CA THR A 84 -27.92 24.06 -34.97
C THR A 84 -29.24 24.73 -35.34
N ALA A 85 -30.20 24.82 -34.41
CA ALA A 85 -31.46 25.53 -34.65
C ALA A 85 -31.25 27.03 -34.89
N LEU A 86 -30.38 27.68 -34.10
CA LEU A 86 -30.00 29.08 -34.31
C LEU A 86 -29.24 29.28 -35.63
N GLN A 87 -28.40 28.34 -36.03
CA GLN A 87 -27.70 28.37 -37.30
C GLN A 87 -28.67 28.25 -38.47
N GLU A 88 -29.64 27.33 -38.40
CA GLU A 88 -30.69 27.17 -39.40
C GLU A 88 -31.60 28.42 -39.46
N GLU A 89 -31.92 29.05 -38.32
CA GLU A 89 -32.65 30.32 -38.28
C GLU A 89 -31.86 31.45 -38.93
N HIS A 90 -30.54 31.53 -38.67
CA HIS A 90 -29.65 32.50 -39.29
C HIS A 90 -29.52 32.27 -40.80
N ASP A 91 -29.36 31.02 -41.24
CA ASP A 91 -29.26 30.64 -42.65
C ASP A 91 -30.59 30.90 -43.38
N ALA A 92 -31.74 30.68 -42.73
CA ALA A 92 -33.04 31.03 -43.26
C ALA A 92 -33.27 32.56 -43.32
N ALA A 93 -32.83 33.31 -42.30
CA ALA A 93 -32.90 34.76 -42.27
C ALA A 93 -32.03 35.40 -43.36
N THR A 94 -30.80 34.92 -43.54
CA THR A 94 -29.88 35.36 -44.59
C THR A 94 -30.35 34.96 -45.99
N ALA A 95 -30.92 33.75 -46.16
CA ALA A 95 -31.53 33.34 -47.43
C ALA A 95 -32.78 34.18 -47.79
N SER A 96 -33.54 34.65 -46.79
CA SER A 96 -34.70 35.53 -46.99
C SER A 96 -34.32 37.00 -47.24
N ALA A 97 -33.13 37.41 -46.80
CA ALA A 97 -32.61 38.77 -46.95
C ALA A 97 -31.80 38.95 -48.25
N SER A 98 -32.20 38.31 -49.35
CA SER A 98 -31.43 38.30 -50.61
C SER A 98 -31.24 39.72 -51.18
N LEU A 99 -30.09 40.32 -50.88
CA LEU A 99 -29.41 41.37 -51.64
C LEU A 99 -27.90 41.15 -51.40
N PRO A 100 -27.15 40.60 -52.37
CA PRO A 100 -25.73 40.38 -52.18
C PRO A 100 -25.00 41.71 -52.34
N SER A 101 -24.53 42.28 -51.23
CA SER A 101 -23.42 43.22 -51.28
C SER A 101 -22.14 42.41 -51.02
N PRO A 102 -21.31 42.13 -52.03
CA PRO A 102 -20.12 41.29 -51.87
C PRO A 102 -19.02 41.95 -51.02
N SER A 103 -19.23 43.17 -50.52
CA SER A 103 -18.26 43.88 -49.68
C SER A 103 -18.46 43.67 -48.18
N GLU A 104 -19.67 43.34 -47.72
CA GLU A 104 -19.94 43.20 -46.28
C GLU A 104 -19.50 41.83 -45.75
N ASP A 105 -19.67 40.75 -46.52
CA ASP A 105 -19.20 39.41 -46.13
C ASP A 105 -17.67 39.36 -46.03
N ASP A 106 -16.95 40.00 -46.96
CA ASP A 106 -15.49 40.10 -46.92
C ASP A 106 -15.01 40.95 -45.73
N GLN A 107 -15.75 41.99 -45.34
CA GLN A 107 -15.46 42.81 -44.16
C GLN A 107 -15.77 42.08 -42.86
N GLN A 108 -16.86 41.32 -42.81
CA GLN A 108 -17.22 40.48 -41.67
C GLN A 108 -16.24 39.32 -41.49
N ALA A 109 -15.81 38.68 -42.59
CA ALA A 109 -14.76 37.66 -42.55
C ALA A 109 -13.43 38.22 -42.03
N GLN A 110 -13.04 39.43 -42.47
CA GLN A 110 -11.85 40.12 -41.96
C GLN A 110 -11.99 40.50 -40.47
N LEU A 111 -13.17 40.95 -40.04
CA LEU A 111 -13.44 41.28 -38.63
C LEU A 111 -13.39 40.01 -37.76
N LEU A 112 -13.98 38.91 -38.21
CA LEU A 112 -13.92 37.62 -37.52
C LEU A 112 -12.48 37.10 -37.46
N GLN A 113 -11.71 37.24 -38.54
CA GLN A 113 -10.31 36.85 -38.56
C GLN A 113 -9.47 37.69 -37.58
N LEU A 114 -9.69 39.00 -37.54
CA LEU A 114 -9.08 39.89 -36.54
C LEU A 114 -9.52 39.51 -35.12
N GLN A 115 -10.78 39.14 -34.91
CA GLN A 115 -11.29 38.74 -33.60
C GLN A 115 -10.68 37.40 -33.15
N ILE A 116 -10.47 36.45 -34.06
CA ILE A 116 -9.78 35.19 -33.78
C ILE A 116 -8.31 35.47 -33.43
N GLU A 117 -7.63 36.36 -34.16
CA GLU A 117 -6.26 36.77 -33.87
C GLU A 117 -6.15 37.47 -32.51
N VAL A 118 -7.09 38.37 -32.19
CA VAL A 118 -7.16 39.03 -30.88
C VAL A 118 -7.38 38.01 -29.77
N ASN A 119 -8.30 37.05 -29.96
CA ASN A 119 -8.55 36.01 -28.96
C ASN A 119 -7.33 35.10 -28.76
N ALA A 120 -6.62 34.75 -29.84
CA ALA A 120 -5.38 34.00 -29.75
C ALA A 120 -4.29 34.78 -28.99
N LEU A 121 -4.19 36.09 -29.22
CA LEU A 121 -3.28 36.97 -28.48
C LEU A 121 -3.68 37.12 -27.00
N GLU A 122 -4.97 37.20 -26.69
CA GLU A 122 -5.49 37.21 -25.31
C GLU A 122 -5.15 35.90 -24.59
N GLN A 123 -5.33 34.74 -25.24
CA GLN A 123 -4.95 33.45 -24.68
C GLN A 123 -3.45 33.34 -24.40
N GLU A 124 -2.60 33.80 -25.33
CA GLU A 124 -1.14 33.85 -25.11
C GLU A 124 -0.78 34.83 -23.98
N HIS A 125 -1.46 35.97 -23.88
CA HIS A 125 -1.27 36.92 -22.79
C HIS A 125 -1.67 36.33 -21.43
N GLU A 126 -2.80 35.63 -21.35
CA GLU A 126 -3.22 34.93 -20.14
C GLU A 126 -2.21 33.86 -19.72
N ARG A 127 -1.71 33.07 -20.68
CA ARG A 127 -0.68 32.07 -20.44
C ARG A 127 0.61 32.68 -19.90
N LEU A 128 1.07 33.78 -20.50
CA LEU A 128 2.25 34.51 -20.03
C LEU A 128 2.00 35.13 -18.66
N SER A 129 0.83 35.72 -18.42
CA SER A 129 0.46 36.26 -17.10
C SER A 129 0.48 35.20 -16.01
N ILE A 130 0.06 33.97 -16.32
CA ILE A 130 0.15 32.84 -15.39
C ILE A 130 1.63 32.49 -15.10
N VAL A 131 2.48 32.43 -16.12
CA VAL A 131 3.92 32.20 -15.93
C VAL A 131 4.56 33.31 -15.10
N ASP A 132 4.25 34.57 -15.39
CA ASP A 132 4.74 35.72 -14.63
C ASP A 132 4.30 35.66 -13.17
N LYS A 133 3.04 35.30 -12.89
CA LYS A 133 2.55 35.08 -11.51
C LYS A 133 3.34 33.99 -10.80
N TYR A 134 3.57 32.85 -11.46
CA TYR A 134 4.36 31.77 -10.86
C TYR A 134 5.83 32.16 -10.67
N LEU A 135 6.41 32.96 -11.57
CA LEU A 135 7.76 33.51 -11.41
C LEU A 135 7.82 34.51 -10.26
N GLU A 136 6.79 35.35 -10.07
CA GLU A 136 6.67 36.24 -8.92
C GLU A 136 6.52 35.45 -7.61
N GLU A 137 5.68 34.41 -7.58
CA GLU A 137 5.54 33.51 -6.44
C GLU A 137 6.86 32.80 -6.12
N LEU A 138 7.57 32.29 -7.13
CA LEU A 138 8.90 31.71 -6.99
C LEU A 138 9.87 32.73 -6.41
N ASN A 139 9.92 33.96 -6.93
CA ASN A 139 10.79 35.02 -6.43
C ASN A 139 10.43 35.46 -4.99
N GLN A 140 9.17 35.33 -4.57
CA GLN A 140 8.76 35.57 -3.19
C GLN A 140 9.13 34.44 -2.24
N GLN A 141 9.44 33.23 -2.76
CA GLN A 141 9.95 32.17 -1.91
C GLN A 141 11.37 32.52 -1.45
N PRO A 142 11.68 32.36 -0.15
CA PRO A 142 12.99 32.68 0.39
C PRO A 142 14.09 31.87 -0.30
N ALA A 143 13.76 30.67 -0.83
CA ALA A 143 14.67 29.79 -1.56
C ALA A 143 15.13 30.31 -2.93
N ALA A 144 14.41 31.28 -3.52
CA ALA A 144 14.76 31.88 -4.81
C ALA A 144 15.61 33.16 -4.67
N ALA A 145 15.80 33.67 -3.45
CA ALA A 145 16.75 34.75 -3.24
C ALA A 145 18.16 34.25 -3.60
N PRO A 146 18.94 35.02 -4.38
CA PRO A 146 20.31 34.62 -4.77
C PRO A 146 21.20 34.37 -3.54
N ASP A 147 20.83 34.98 -2.42
CA ASP A 147 21.55 34.95 -1.15
C ASP A 147 21.06 33.83 -0.21
N PHE A 148 20.06 33.03 -0.59
CA PHE A 148 19.46 32.02 0.29
C PHE A 148 20.42 30.88 0.66
N LEU A 149 21.28 30.50 -0.29
CA LEU A 149 22.32 29.50 -0.08
C LEU A 149 23.65 30.13 0.34
N ASP A 150 23.69 31.45 0.54
CA ASP A 150 24.91 32.13 0.90
C ASP A 150 25.18 31.90 2.39
N PRO A 151 26.24 31.16 2.76
CA PRO A 151 26.47 30.73 4.13
C PRO A 151 26.60 31.92 5.07
N GLU A 152 27.12 33.05 4.59
CA GLU A 152 27.21 34.27 5.38
C GLU A 152 25.83 34.86 5.74
N VAL A 153 24.79 34.64 4.94
CA VAL A 153 23.42 35.11 5.23
C VAL A 153 22.66 34.08 6.05
N MET A 154 22.83 32.78 5.77
CA MET A 154 22.24 31.69 6.56
C MET A 154 22.71 31.69 8.02
N PHE A 155 23.97 32.04 8.27
CA PHE A 155 24.56 32.05 9.61
C PHE A 155 24.56 33.43 10.28
N LYS A 156 23.95 34.47 9.68
CA LYS A 156 23.75 35.79 10.32
C LYS A 156 22.76 35.66 11.49
N GLY A 157 23.30 35.43 12.68
CA GLY A 157 22.53 35.29 13.94
C GLY A 157 22.77 33.97 14.67
N CYS A 158 23.46 33.01 14.04
CA CYS A 158 23.95 31.83 14.73
C CYS A 158 25.22 32.16 15.52
N THR A 159 25.34 31.66 16.75
CA THR A 159 26.62 31.67 17.48
C THR A 159 27.67 30.94 16.63
N PRO A 160 28.90 31.47 16.48
CA PRO A 160 29.92 30.80 15.67
C PRO A 160 30.11 29.39 16.20
N LEU A 161 29.85 28.39 15.36
CA LEU A 161 30.13 27.00 15.69
C LEU A 161 31.64 26.87 15.96
N PRO A 162 32.05 26.04 16.94
CA PRO A 162 33.47 25.74 17.14
C PRO A 162 34.05 25.21 15.83
N GLU A 163 35.21 25.74 15.41
CA GLU A 163 35.88 25.36 14.17
C GLU A 163 36.02 23.83 14.10
N LEU A 164 35.24 23.22 13.22
CA LEU A 164 35.31 21.80 12.95
C LEU A 164 36.66 21.51 12.26
N PRO A 165 37.36 20.43 12.64
CA PRO A 165 38.58 20.00 11.98
C PRO A 165 38.39 19.95 10.46
N LYS A 166 39.35 20.51 9.70
CA LYS A 166 39.32 20.58 8.23
C LYS A 166 39.13 19.20 7.56
N GLU A 167 39.49 18.14 8.27
CA GLU A 167 39.30 16.73 7.90
C GLU A 167 37.82 16.31 7.78
N LEU A 168 36.92 16.95 8.55
CA LEU A 168 35.47 16.68 8.46
C LEU A 168 34.80 17.47 7.33
N MET A 169 35.33 18.63 6.95
CA MET A 169 34.81 19.44 5.84
C MET A 169 35.11 18.82 4.46
N GLU A 170 36.26 18.19 4.28
CA GLU A 170 36.57 17.47 3.03
C GLU A 170 35.59 16.31 2.75
N GLY A 171 34.98 15.75 3.79
CA GLY A 171 33.96 14.69 3.67
C GLY A 171 32.65 15.17 3.04
N PHE A 172 32.23 16.42 3.27
CA PHE A 172 30.96 16.95 2.76
C PHE A 172 31.04 17.48 1.33
N THR A 173 32.23 17.85 0.85
CA THR A 173 32.44 18.32 -0.54
C THR A 173 32.77 17.21 -1.53
N GLN A 174 32.95 15.97 -1.07
CA GLN A 174 33.34 14.82 -1.90
C GLN A 174 32.18 13.85 -2.19
N ASP A 175 30.93 14.32 -2.17
CA ASP A 175 29.74 13.46 -2.23
C ASP A 175 29.18 13.27 -3.65
N ARG A 176 30.04 12.83 -4.57
CA ARG A 176 29.64 12.16 -5.83
C ARG A 176 30.37 10.84 -6.05
N ASP A 177 31.50 10.63 -5.38
CA ASP A 177 32.32 9.42 -5.50
C ASP A 177 32.28 8.52 -4.25
N ALA A 178 31.63 8.96 -3.17
CA ALA A 178 31.50 8.21 -1.92
C ALA A 178 30.89 6.79 -2.10
N PRO A 179 29.75 6.60 -2.80
CA PRO A 179 29.19 5.25 -2.97
C PRO A 179 30.08 4.36 -3.85
N ASN A 180 30.79 4.95 -4.81
CA ASN A 180 31.70 4.20 -5.69
C ASN A 180 32.97 3.74 -4.96
N ARG A 181 33.50 4.53 -4.02
CA ARG A 181 34.64 4.13 -3.19
C ARG A 181 34.27 3.05 -2.18
N GLU A 182 33.08 3.12 -1.61
CA GLU A 182 32.58 2.09 -0.70
C GLU A 182 32.38 0.75 -1.42
N ILE A 183 31.78 0.76 -2.61
CA ILE A 183 31.63 -0.44 -3.45
C ILE A 183 33.00 -1.01 -3.83
N GLN A 184 33.97 -0.17 -4.19
CA GLN A 184 35.33 -0.62 -4.51
C GLN A 184 36.05 -1.21 -3.29
N ALA A 185 35.86 -0.64 -2.10
CA ALA A 185 36.42 -1.18 -0.86
C ALA A 185 35.82 -2.55 -0.52
N LEU A 186 34.50 -2.71 -0.71
CA LEU A 186 33.80 -3.98 -0.48
C LEU A 186 34.24 -5.05 -1.49
N LEU A 187 34.44 -4.65 -2.75
CA LEU A 187 34.97 -5.52 -3.80
C LEU A 187 36.41 -5.95 -3.48
N ALA A 188 37.27 -5.04 -3.02
CA ALA A 188 38.63 -5.37 -2.60
C ALA A 188 38.65 -6.32 -1.39
N ARG A 189 37.76 -6.12 -0.41
CA ARG A 189 37.60 -7.03 0.74
C ARG A 189 37.17 -8.42 0.28
N LEU A 190 36.18 -8.51 -0.61
CA LEU A 190 35.72 -9.77 -1.18
C LEU A 190 36.85 -10.48 -1.96
N GLN A 191 37.58 -9.75 -2.81
CA GLN A 191 38.72 -10.30 -3.56
C GLN A 191 39.80 -10.85 -2.62
N SER A 192 40.13 -10.11 -1.55
CA SER A 192 41.11 -10.56 -0.56
C SER A 192 40.64 -11.81 0.20
N ALA A 193 39.37 -11.88 0.57
CA ALA A 193 38.76 -13.04 1.24
C ALA A 193 38.73 -14.27 0.33
N VAL A 194 38.34 -14.10 -0.93
CA VAL A 194 38.33 -15.17 -1.94
C VAL A 194 39.74 -15.71 -2.19
N LEU A 195 40.74 -14.83 -2.32
CA LEU A 195 42.13 -15.24 -2.49
C LEU A 195 42.66 -15.99 -1.26
N ARG A 196 42.36 -15.49 -0.05
CA ARG A 196 42.74 -16.16 1.21
C ARG A 196 42.10 -17.55 1.31
N ASN A 197 40.80 -17.66 1.04
CA ASN A 197 40.08 -18.93 1.08
C ASN A 197 40.60 -19.91 0.02
N LYS A 198 40.93 -19.43 -1.19
CA LYS A 198 41.55 -20.26 -2.23
C LYS A 198 42.91 -20.79 -1.81
N LEU A 199 43.72 -19.97 -1.15
CA LEU A 199 45.03 -20.39 -0.62
C LEU A 199 44.85 -21.44 0.49
N LEU A 200 43.94 -21.20 1.43
CA LEU A 200 43.62 -22.17 2.49
C LEU A 200 43.14 -23.51 1.92
N ALA A 201 42.22 -23.49 0.95
CA ALA A 201 41.74 -24.70 0.28
C ALA A 201 42.87 -25.44 -0.47
N GLN A 202 43.80 -24.71 -1.09
CA GLN A 202 44.97 -25.30 -1.74
C GLN A 202 45.93 -25.94 -0.72
N GLN A 203 46.15 -25.28 0.42
CA GLN A 203 46.97 -25.80 1.52
C GLN A 203 46.35 -27.06 2.13
N GLU A 204 45.04 -27.06 2.37
CA GLU A 204 44.30 -28.21 2.88
C GLU A 204 44.36 -29.38 1.90
N LYS A 205 44.17 -29.13 0.60
CA LYS A 205 44.33 -30.16 -0.44
C LYS A 205 45.74 -30.77 -0.45
N GLN A 206 46.78 -29.94 -0.35
CA GLN A 206 48.15 -30.44 -0.27
C GLN A 206 48.40 -31.24 1.03
N ASN A 207 47.83 -30.82 2.15
CA ASN A 207 47.91 -31.55 3.41
C ASN A 207 47.18 -32.89 3.31
N PHE A 208 46.01 -32.94 2.65
CA PHE A 208 45.28 -34.16 2.37
C PHE A 208 46.08 -35.11 1.49
N GLU A 209 46.70 -34.63 0.41
CA GLU A 209 47.57 -35.44 -0.45
C GLU A 209 48.80 -35.97 0.32
N LYS A 210 49.42 -35.15 1.19
CA LYS A 210 50.52 -35.58 2.07
C LYS A 210 50.07 -36.63 3.09
N LEU A 211 48.89 -36.49 3.69
CA LEU A 211 48.34 -37.46 4.64
C LEU A 211 48.01 -38.77 3.93
N LYS A 212 47.41 -38.70 2.74
CA LYS A 212 47.13 -39.87 1.90
C LYS A 212 48.41 -40.59 1.46
N ALA A 213 49.47 -39.85 1.17
CA ALA A 213 50.78 -40.43 0.84
C ALA A 213 51.47 -41.07 2.05
N LYS A 214 51.32 -40.49 3.25
CA LYS A 214 51.90 -41.03 4.50
C LYS A 214 51.14 -42.25 5.03
N ASN A 215 49.83 -42.27 4.86
CA ASN A 215 48.94 -43.36 5.27
C ASN A 215 48.08 -43.80 4.07
N PRO A 216 48.62 -44.64 3.16
CA PRO A 216 47.82 -45.24 2.10
C PRO A 216 46.91 -46.29 2.71
N ILE A 217 45.72 -45.86 3.13
CA ILE A 217 44.67 -46.76 3.61
C ILE A 217 43.93 -47.27 2.38
N ASP A 218 44.15 -48.55 2.03
CA ASP A 218 43.36 -49.23 1.00
C ASP A 218 42.00 -49.62 1.60
N PRO A 219 40.87 -49.02 1.16
CA PRO A 219 39.57 -49.24 1.76
C PRO A 219 39.05 -50.68 1.62
N GLY A 220 39.63 -51.48 0.71
CA GLY A 220 39.28 -52.89 0.52
C GLY A 220 39.99 -53.88 1.46
N ARG A 221 40.94 -53.42 2.28
CA ARG A 221 41.73 -54.29 3.18
C ARG A 221 41.31 -54.18 4.65
N LEU A 222 40.32 -53.34 4.97
CA LEU A 222 39.84 -53.13 6.34
C LEU A 222 38.63 -54.02 6.66
N PRO A 223 38.47 -54.46 7.93
CA PRO A 223 37.27 -55.14 8.36
C PRO A 223 36.04 -54.22 8.23
N PRO A 224 34.86 -54.76 7.85
CA PRO A 224 33.66 -53.97 7.53
C PRO A 224 33.15 -53.15 8.72
N GLU A 225 33.40 -53.61 9.95
CA GLU A 225 33.01 -52.92 11.19
C GLU A 225 33.78 -51.60 11.39
N VAL A 226 35.08 -51.57 11.08
CA VAL A 226 35.90 -50.35 11.13
C VAL A 226 35.52 -49.39 10.01
N GLN A 227 35.10 -49.91 8.85
CA GLN A 227 34.61 -49.09 7.75
C GLN A 227 33.28 -48.41 8.10
N LEU A 228 32.34 -49.13 8.72
CA LEU A 228 31.08 -48.55 9.21
C LEU A 228 31.31 -47.53 10.31
N GLN A 229 32.20 -47.81 11.26
CA GLN A 229 32.55 -46.85 12.32
C GLN A 229 33.22 -45.59 11.77
N ALA A 230 34.14 -45.72 10.81
CA ALA A 230 34.76 -44.58 10.14
C ALA A 230 33.75 -43.77 9.33
N LEU A 231 32.81 -44.44 8.65
CA LEU A 231 31.76 -43.77 7.88
C LEU A 231 30.76 -43.03 8.78
N ASN A 232 30.39 -43.61 9.93
CA ASN A 232 29.60 -42.93 10.95
C ASN A 232 30.36 -41.73 11.55
N ALA A 233 31.65 -41.87 11.85
CA ALA A 233 32.46 -40.74 12.34
C ALA A 233 32.58 -39.61 11.30
N VAL A 234 32.69 -39.95 10.01
CA VAL A 234 32.66 -38.95 8.91
C VAL A 234 31.28 -38.31 8.80
N LYS A 235 30.21 -39.09 8.91
CA LYS A 235 28.83 -38.59 8.92
C LYS A 235 28.63 -37.60 10.08
N ASP A 236 29.00 -37.96 11.30
CA ASP A 236 28.85 -37.11 12.49
C ASP A 236 29.70 -35.84 12.38
N SER A 237 30.93 -35.95 11.87
CA SER A 237 31.78 -34.78 11.60
C SER A 237 31.19 -33.86 10.52
N LEU A 238 30.57 -34.43 9.48
CA LEU A 238 29.95 -33.66 8.41
C LEU A 238 28.68 -32.97 8.91
N ILE A 239 27.85 -33.66 9.69
CA ILE A 239 26.65 -33.09 10.33
C ILE A 239 27.06 -31.92 11.22
N ASN A 240 28.03 -32.11 12.12
CA ASN A 240 28.51 -31.05 13.00
C ASN A 240 29.09 -29.86 12.21
N TRP A 241 29.80 -30.11 11.10
CA TRP A 241 30.30 -29.03 10.23
C TRP A 241 29.15 -28.28 9.54
N ILE A 242 28.14 -28.99 9.02
CA ILE A 242 26.95 -28.39 8.42
C ILE A 242 26.18 -27.57 9.47
N GLU A 243 25.93 -28.12 10.65
CA GLU A 243 25.26 -27.43 11.75
C GLU A 243 26.03 -26.18 12.20
N THR A 244 27.35 -26.25 12.28
CA THR A 244 28.19 -25.09 12.61
C THR A 244 28.16 -24.03 11.50
N MET A 245 28.18 -24.45 10.23
CA MET A 245 28.11 -23.53 9.08
C MET A 245 26.72 -22.90 8.92
N LEU A 246 25.65 -23.65 9.16
CA LEU A 246 24.28 -23.14 9.16
C LEU A 246 24.05 -22.17 10.33
N SER A 247 24.59 -22.49 11.52
CA SER A 247 24.57 -21.57 12.67
C SER A 247 25.30 -20.25 12.39
N LYS A 248 26.41 -20.29 11.63
CA LYS A 248 27.14 -19.09 11.18
C LYS A 248 26.45 -18.33 10.03
N ALA A 249 25.64 -19.01 9.22
CA ALA A 249 24.92 -18.38 8.11
C ALA A 249 23.58 -17.77 8.55
N GLY A 250 22.96 -18.28 9.63
CA GLY A 250 21.71 -17.76 10.19
C GLY A 250 21.89 -16.73 11.32
N GLY A 251 23.11 -16.52 11.80
CA GLY A 251 23.45 -15.47 12.75
C GLY A 251 23.99 -14.24 12.04
N GLU A 252 23.33 -13.10 12.24
CA GLU A 252 23.83 -11.76 11.91
C GLU A 252 25.29 -11.64 12.38
N GLU A 253 26.16 -11.12 11.52
CA GLU A 253 27.61 -11.01 11.75
C GLU A 253 27.94 -10.14 12.99
N ASP A 254 28.00 -10.75 14.18
CA ASP A 254 28.91 -10.30 15.23
C ASP A 254 30.30 -10.85 14.86
N GLU A 255 30.95 -10.15 13.93
CA GLU A 255 32.37 -10.32 13.62
C GLU A 255 33.19 -9.92 14.85
N ALA A 256 33.49 -10.92 15.67
CA ALA A 256 34.54 -10.90 16.67
C ALA A 256 35.91 -10.73 15.98
N SER A 257 36.20 -9.50 15.56
CA SER A 257 37.56 -9.08 15.22
C SER A 257 38.38 -8.90 16.51
N SER A 258 39.14 -9.94 16.82
CA SER A 258 40.18 -9.92 17.85
C SER A 258 41.51 -9.36 17.28
N GLU A 259 42.14 -8.49 18.08
CA GLU A 259 43.48 -7.87 17.97
C GLU A 259 43.62 -6.74 16.93
N SER A 260 43.96 -5.48 17.22
CA SER A 260 44.56 -4.75 18.37
C SER A 260 44.49 -3.23 18.07
N PRO A 261 44.96 -2.26 18.90
CA PRO A 261 45.11 -2.22 20.34
C PRO A 261 44.27 -1.09 20.99
N ARG A 262 44.05 -1.21 22.30
CA ARG A 262 43.50 -0.20 23.20
C ARG A 262 43.92 1.25 22.86
N LYS A 263 42.96 2.09 22.49
CA LYS A 263 42.94 3.50 22.90
C LYS A 263 41.74 3.72 23.80
N GLN A 264 42.06 3.85 25.09
CA GLN A 264 41.17 4.40 26.09
C GLN A 264 40.78 5.84 25.72
N ARG A 265 39.60 6.22 26.24
CA ARG A 265 39.05 7.56 26.50
C ARG A 265 37.93 7.95 25.52
N GLN A 266 36.75 8.36 25.96
CA GLN A 266 36.17 8.57 27.30
C GLN A 266 34.66 8.78 27.05
N GLY A 267 33.81 8.14 27.84
CA GLY A 267 32.35 8.20 27.67
C GLY A 267 31.56 7.07 28.32
N ASP A 268 32.19 6.18 29.09
CA ASP A 268 31.48 5.35 30.07
C ASP A 268 31.14 6.21 31.29
N GLU A 269 30.09 7.03 31.20
CA GLU A 269 29.27 7.22 32.40
C GLU A 269 28.65 5.85 32.67
N LYS A 270 29.17 5.16 33.68
CA LYS A 270 28.45 4.07 34.31
C LYS A 270 27.07 4.62 34.63
N PHE A 271 26.07 4.25 33.84
CA PHE A 271 24.69 4.64 34.07
C PHE A 271 24.34 4.13 35.46
N ASP A 272 24.36 5.04 36.44
CA ASP A 272 24.13 4.71 37.84
C ASP A 272 22.64 4.45 37.99
N ARG A 273 22.27 3.20 37.69
CA ARG A 273 20.89 2.71 37.71
C ARG A 273 20.24 2.98 39.06
N GLU A 274 21.02 3.00 40.14
CA GLU A 274 20.54 3.27 41.48
C GLU A 274 20.20 4.75 41.67
N ALA A 275 21.04 5.67 41.16
CA ALA A 275 20.73 7.09 41.13
C ALA A 275 19.49 7.41 40.28
N HIS A 276 19.33 6.73 39.13
CA HIS A 276 18.16 6.91 38.26
C HIS A 276 16.88 6.38 38.90
N MET A 277 16.94 5.24 39.60
CA MET A 277 15.81 4.71 40.36
C MET A 277 15.43 5.61 41.54
N ALA A 278 16.43 6.20 42.22
CA ALA A 278 16.19 7.17 43.28
C ALA A 278 15.49 8.44 42.75
N GLU A 279 15.86 8.91 41.55
CA GLU A 279 15.23 10.06 40.92
C GLU A 279 13.77 9.78 40.54
N ILE A 280 13.48 8.62 39.94
CA ILE A 280 12.10 8.19 39.63
C ILE A 280 11.27 8.08 40.92
N GLN A 281 11.86 7.54 42.00
CA GLN A 281 11.17 7.42 43.28
C GLN A 281 10.87 8.80 43.89
N ARG A 282 11.79 9.76 43.75
CA ARG A 282 11.59 11.15 44.19
C ARG A 282 10.46 11.83 43.42
N GLU A 283 10.42 11.67 42.11
CA GLU A 283 9.34 12.20 41.27
C GLU A 283 7.98 11.58 41.61
N TYR A 284 7.95 10.26 41.85
CA TYR A 284 6.73 9.58 42.25
C TYR A 284 6.23 10.03 43.62
N GLN A 285 7.14 10.23 44.60
CA GLN A 285 6.80 10.77 45.91
C GLN A 285 6.23 12.19 45.80
N LYS A 286 6.82 13.04 44.95
CA LYS A 286 6.32 14.39 44.68
C LYS A 286 4.91 14.36 44.09
N HIS A 287 4.67 13.49 43.10
CA HIS A 287 3.35 13.33 42.48
C HIS A 287 2.30 12.84 43.49
N VAL A 288 2.65 11.88 44.37
CA VAL A 288 1.76 11.42 45.44
C VAL A 288 1.49 12.52 46.46
N GLY A 289 2.49 13.34 46.80
CA GLY A 289 2.33 14.52 47.67
C GLY A 289 1.31 15.51 47.12
N LEU A 290 1.46 15.90 45.85
CA LEU A 290 0.52 16.79 45.17
C LEU A 290 -0.90 16.23 45.14
N ARG A 291 -1.06 14.92 44.90
CA ARG A 291 -2.40 14.29 44.96
C ARG A 291 -3.01 14.33 46.36
N LYS A 292 -2.22 14.15 47.41
CA LYS A 292 -2.70 14.27 48.79
C LYS A 292 -3.12 15.70 49.12
N GLU A 293 -2.36 16.69 48.65
CA GLU A 293 -2.70 18.10 48.80
C GLU A 293 -4.01 18.44 48.08
N ILE A 294 -4.20 17.96 46.85
CA ILE A 294 -5.46 18.13 46.10
C ILE A 294 -6.63 17.50 46.86
N ILE A 295 -6.47 16.26 47.36
CA ILE A 295 -7.52 15.59 48.14
C ILE A 295 -7.82 16.37 49.43
N ALA A 296 -6.80 16.92 50.11
CA ALA A 296 -6.99 17.74 51.30
C ALA A 296 -7.74 19.05 51.00
N LEU A 297 -7.44 19.71 49.88
CA LEU A 297 -8.16 20.90 49.43
C LEU A 297 -9.62 20.59 49.05
N VAL A 298 -9.86 19.47 48.39
CA VAL A 298 -11.23 19.01 48.08
C VAL A 298 -12.01 18.70 49.36
N ALA A 299 -11.38 18.04 50.33
CA ALA A 299 -12.01 17.77 51.63
C ALA A 299 -12.31 19.07 52.41
N GLN A 300 -11.43 20.08 52.34
CA GLN A 300 -11.69 21.40 52.93
C GLN A 300 -12.84 22.13 52.22
N LEU A 301 -12.94 21.99 50.89
CA LEU A 301 -14.05 22.55 50.11
C LEU A 301 -15.39 21.88 50.47
N GLU A 302 -15.40 20.57 50.67
CA GLU A 302 -16.59 19.83 51.13
C GLU A 302 -17.00 20.22 52.56
N GLN A 303 -16.02 20.46 53.45
CA GLN A 303 -16.29 20.95 54.81
C GLN A 303 -16.88 22.38 54.81
N LEU A 304 -16.44 23.25 53.91
CA LEU A 304 -17.04 24.58 53.72
C LEU A 304 -18.44 24.50 53.10
N SER A 305 -18.70 23.52 52.24
CA SER A 305 -20.05 23.26 51.68
C SER A 305 -21.05 22.70 52.69
N LEU A 306 -20.59 22.14 53.82
CA LEU A 306 -21.45 21.62 54.90
C LEU A 306 -21.88 22.70 55.92
N GLN A 307 -21.29 23.90 55.89
CA GLN A 307 -21.86 25.08 56.57
C GLN A 307 -22.98 25.69 55.73
N LYS A 308 -24.14 25.03 55.76
CA LYS A 308 -25.40 25.57 55.25
C LYS A 308 -25.82 26.77 56.12
N PRO A 309 -26.00 27.98 55.56
CA PRO A 309 -26.54 29.10 56.33
C PRO A 309 -27.98 28.80 56.74
N GLN A 310 -28.26 28.98 58.03
CA GLN A 310 -29.61 28.91 58.57
C GLN A 310 -30.53 29.89 57.83
N LYS A 311 -31.69 29.35 57.46
CA LYS A 311 -32.84 30.04 56.86
C LYS A 311 -33.26 31.24 57.72
N PRO A 312 -33.33 32.49 57.21
CA PRO A 312 -34.16 33.51 57.81
C PRO A 312 -35.58 33.39 57.24
N GLU A 313 -36.55 33.13 58.12
CA GLU A 313 -37.96 33.21 57.81
C GLU A 313 -38.34 34.65 57.44
N GLN A 314 -39.08 34.75 56.33
CA GLN A 314 -39.71 35.96 55.85
C GLN A 314 -40.66 36.53 56.91
N ARG A 315 -40.49 37.81 57.25
CA ARG A 315 -41.61 38.63 57.68
C ARG A 315 -41.65 39.92 56.88
N GLN A 316 -42.84 40.16 56.36
CA GLN A 316 -43.21 41.15 55.39
C GLN A 316 -42.94 42.57 55.91
N GLN A 317 -42.49 43.42 54.99
CA GLN A 317 -42.63 44.89 55.00
C GLN A 317 -44.06 45.31 55.46
N PRO A 318 -44.27 46.51 56.04
CA PRO A 318 -44.16 47.69 55.18
C PRO A 318 -43.89 49.09 55.82
N GLN A 319 -43.53 49.99 54.90
CA GLN A 319 -43.82 51.43 54.85
C GLN A 319 -42.87 52.49 55.44
N LEU A 320 -42.59 53.43 54.52
CA LEU A 320 -42.55 54.90 54.60
C LEU A 320 -41.32 55.67 55.11
N ASP A 321 -40.86 56.53 54.19
CA ASP A 321 -40.42 57.92 54.33
C ASP A 321 -39.22 58.29 55.20
N GLY A 322 -38.28 59.01 54.58
CA GLY A 322 -37.28 59.79 55.30
C GLY A 322 -36.09 60.20 54.44
N LEU A 323 -36.22 61.32 53.74
CA LEU A 323 -35.11 62.10 53.19
C LEU A 323 -34.01 62.34 54.24
N THR A 324 -32.76 61.99 53.94
CA THR A 324 -31.59 62.87 54.20
C THR A 324 -30.42 62.49 53.28
N PRO A 325 -29.72 63.48 52.69
CA PRO A 325 -28.49 63.26 51.94
C PRO A 325 -27.32 63.31 52.91
N ASN A 326 -26.49 62.26 52.96
CA ASN A 326 -25.06 62.32 53.31
C ASN A 326 -24.53 60.90 53.51
N SER A 327 -23.84 60.36 52.49
CA SER A 327 -22.67 59.51 52.70
C SER A 327 -22.01 59.19 51.35
N THR A 328 -21.50 60.22 50.67
CA THR A 328 -20.51 60.05 49.60
C THR A 328 -19.12 60.04 50.22
N SER A 329 -18.66 58.94 50.83
CA SER A 329 -17.21 58.78 51.15
C SER A 329 -16.75 57.41 51.68
N LYS A 330 -17.50 56.30 51.53
CA LYS A 330 -16.98 54.96 51.95
C LYS A 330 -16.96 53.86 50.89
N THR A 331 -17.75 53.97 49.82
CA THR A 331 -17.76 52.94 48.75
C THR A 331 -16.60 53.07 47.77
N ALA A 332 -15.95 54.24 47.69
CA ALA A 332 -14.80 54.43 46.82
C ALA A 332 -13.59 53.59 47.28
N SER A 333 -13.34 53.47 48.59
CA SER A 333 -12.13 52.82 49.11
C SER A 333 -12.12 51.30 48.96
N GLU A 334 -13.27 50.62 49.02
CA GLU A 334 -13.37 49.17 48.74
C GLU A 334 -13.35 48.87 47.24
N ALA A 335 -13.90 49.78 46.41
CA ALA A 335 -13.82 49.67 44.95
C ALA A 335 -12.38 49.80 44.42
N PHE A 336 -11.52 50.58 45.08
CA PHE A 336 -10.09 50.69 44.79
C PHE A 336 -9.28 49.42 45.14
N LEU A 337 -9.76 48.59 46.08
CA LEU A 337 -9.12 47.31 46.41
C LEU A 337 -9.47 46.19 45.41
N LEU A 338 -10.66 46.25 44.80
CA LEU A 338 -11.14 45.26 43.82
C LEU A 338 -10.74 45.57 42.37
N THR A 339 -10.38 46.82 42.06
CA THR A 339 -9.98 47.26 40.72
C THR A 339 -8.84 46.44 40.09
N PRO A 340 -7.73 46.12 40.79
CA PRO A 340 -6.65 45.32 40.20
C PRO A 340 -7.06 43.86 39.95
N TYR A 341 -8.06 43.34 40.67
CA TYR A 341 -8.60 41.99 40.43
C TYR A 341 -9.60 41.97 39.27
N LEU A 342 -10.35 43.06 39.06
CA LEU A 342 -11.22 43.24 37.90
C LEU A 342 -10.42 43.32 36.59
N GLU A 343 -9.29 44.03 36.59
CA GLU A 343 -8.39 44.07 35.42
C GLU A 343 -7.82 42.69 35.09
N LYS A 344 -7.39 41.92 36.11
CA LYS A 344 -6.95 40.53 35.92
C LYS A 344 -8.06 39.62 35.40
N LEU A 345 -9.27 39.73 35.95
CA LEU A 345 -10.42 38.94 35.49
C LEU A 345 -10.83 39.32 34.07
N GLN A 346 -10.73 40.60 33.70
CA GLN A 346 -10.99 41.07 32.35
C GLN A 346 -9.93 40.57 31.37
N ALA A 347 -8.65 40.51 31.77
CA ALA A 347 -7.58 39.92 30.98
C ALA A 347 -7.82 38.42 30.75
N ILE A 348 -8.14 37.65 31.79
CA ILE A 348 -8.49 36.22 31.69
C ILE A 348 -9.74 36.02 30.81
N SER A 349 -10.75 36.88 30.92
CA SER A 349 -11.94 36.82 30.06
C SER A 349 -11.60 37.05 28.58
N ARG A 350 -10.67 37.96 28.28
CA ARG A 350 -10.18 38.18 26.90
C ARG A 350 -9.39 36.99 26.39
N GLU A 351 -8.54 36.39 27.22
CA GLU A 351 -7.79 35.16 26.90
C GLU A 351 -8.74 33.99 26.62
N GLN A 352 -9.74 33.78 27.48
CA GLN A 352 -10.77 32.75 27.28
C GLN A 352 -11.55 32.96 25.98
N LYS A 353 -11.90 34.22 25.65
CA LYS A 353 -12.53 34.52 24.36
C LYS A 353 -11.61 34.22 23.18
N GLY A 354 -10.32 34.53 23.29
CA GLY A 354 -9.30 34.17 22.30
C GLY A 354 -9.20 32.66 22.11
N LEU A 355 -9.10 31.89 23.20
CA LEU A 355 -9.05 30.43 23.16
C LEU A 355 -10.33 29.81 22.58
N ILE A 356 -11.51 30.36 22.88
CA ILE A 356 -12.78 29.90 22.30
C ILE A 356 -12.79 30.16 20.80
N GLN A 357 -12.32 31.33 20.35
CA GLN A 357 -12.24 31.66 18.93
C GLN A 357 -11.23 30.74 18.22
N GLU A 358 -10.06 30.52 18.79
CA GLU A 358 -9.05 29.60 18.25
C GLU A 358 -9.60 28.18 18.17
N LYS A 359 -10.22 27.67 19.25
CA LYS A 359 -10.87 26.36 19.26
C LYS A 359 -11.96 26.26 18.19
N SER A 360 -12.76 27.32 18.00
CA SER A 360 -13.79 27.35 16.97
C SER A 360 -13.18 27.32 15.55
N HIS A 361 -12.08 28.03 15.35
CA HIS A 361 -11.34 28.04 14.08
C HIS A 361 -10.72 26.66 13.79
N ILE A 362 -10.05 26.05 14.77
CA ILE A 362 -9.48 24.70 14.65
C ILE A 362 -10.59 23.68 14.36
N ASN A 363 -11.69 23.73 15.10
CA ASN A 363 -12.81 22.82 14.86
C ASN A 363 -13.44 23.02 13.47
N ALA A 364 -13.57 24.26 13.01
CA ALA A 364 -14.07 24.55 11.66
C ALA A 364 -13.10 24.05 10.57
N SER A 365 -11.79 24.25 10.77
CA SER A 365 -10.75 23.75 9.87
C SER A 365 -10.73 22.22 9.82
N LEU A 366 -10.78 21.56 10.98
CA LEU A 366 -10.84 20.10 11.09
C LEU A 366 -12.12 19.53 10.46
N ALA A 367 -13.27 20.19 10.64
CA ALA A 367 -14.50 19.79 9.99
C ALA A 367 -14.42 19.91 8.45
N LYS A 368 -13.80 20.98 7.94
CA LYS A 368 -13.53 21.13 6.49
C LYS A 368 -12.62 20.03 5.98
N GLN A 369 -11.48 19.79 6.64
CA GLN A 369 -10.57 18.71 6.27
C GLN A 369 -11.24 17.35 6.29
N GLN A 370 -12.06 17.06 7.31
CA GLN A 370 -12.81 15.81 7.39
C GLN A 370 -13.82 15.68 6.23
N GLN A 371 -14.49 16.77 5.85
CA GLN A 371 -15.40 16.77 4.71
C GLN A 371 -14.65 16.55 3.39
N ASP A 372 -13.50 17.20 3.21
CA ASP A 372 -12.69 17.05 1.99
C ASP A 372 -12.11 15.64 1.89
N LEU A 373 -11.63 15.05 2.99
CA LEU A 373 -11.22 13.65 3.05
C LEU A 373 -12.36 12.70 2.69
N ASN A 374 -13.56 12.93 3.22
CA ASN A 374 -14.72 12.11 2.90
C ASN A 374 -15.09 12.19 1.41
N LYS A 375 -14.98 13.37 0.78
CA LYS A 375 -15.19 13.52 -0.68
C LYS A 375 -14.13 12.78 -1.49
N ILE A 376 -12.86 12.90 -1.10
CA ILE A 376 -11.75 12.21 -1.77
C ILE A 376 -11.92 10.69 -1.65
N LEU A 377 -12.32 10.20 -0.47
CA LEU A 377 -12.59 8.78 -0.25
C LEU A 377 -13.79 8.31 -1.09
N GLU A 378 -14.87 9.09 -1.17
CA GLU A 378 -16.01 8.79 -2.03
C GLU A 378 -15.61 8.72 -3.51
N HIS A 379 -14.81 9.67 -3.99
CA HIS A 379 -14.26 9.63 -5.34
C HIS A 379 -13.38 8.40 -5.58
N LEU A 380 -12.48 8.09 -4.65
CA LEU A 380 -11.62 6.91 -4.76
C LEU A 380 -12.42 5.60 -4.73
N ILE A 381 -13.55 5.57 -3.99
CA ILE A 381 -14.49 4.44 -3.98
C ILE A 381 -15.12 4.27 -5.36
N GLU A 382 -15.53 5.37 -6.00
CA GLU A 382 -16.08 5.36 -7.37
C GLU A 382 -15.05 4.91 -8.41
N GLU A 383 -13.76 5.26 -8.25
CA GLU A 383 -12.70 4.85 -9.18
C GLU A 383 -12.16 3.44 -8.93
N SER A 384 -12.44 2.85 -7.78
CA SER A 384 -11.84 1.58 -7.39
C SER A 384 -12.35 0.41 -8.21
N HIS A 385 -11.54 -0.10 -9.14
CA HIS A 385 -11.84 -1.33 -9.87
C HIS A 385 -11.96 -2.57 -8.98
N LEU A 386 -11.39 -2.53 -7.76
CA LEU A 386 -11.46 -3.63 -6.80
C LEU A 386 -12.89 -3.80 -6.26
N LEU A 387 -13.56 -2.69 -5.91
CA LEU A 387 -14.94 -2.72 -5.42
C LEU A 387 -15.95 -3.18 -6.47
N HIS A 388 -15.70 -2.86 -7.74
CA HIS A 388 -16.54 -3.31 -8.84
C HIS A 388 -16.44 -4.82 -9.06
N LYS A 389 -15.23 -5.38 -8.95
CA LYS A 389 -15.00 -6.82 -9.10
C LYS A 389 -15.47 -7.62 -7.88
N TYR A 390 -15.32 -7.05 -6.70
CA TYR A 390 -15.71 -7.67 -5.43
C TYR A 390 -16.62 -6.72 -4.65
N PRO A 391 -17.92 -6.65 -5.00
CA PRO A 391 -18.86 -5.80 -4.31
C PRO A 391 -18.99 -6.26 -2.85
N ALA A 392 -18.57 -5.40 -1.93
CA ALA A 392 -18.83 -5.58 -0.52
C ALA A 392 -20.34 -5.75 -0.33
N LYS A 393 -20.77 -6.82 0.35
CA LYS A 393 -22.15 -6.93 0.86
C LYS A 393 -22.30 -5.80 1.87
N ARG A 394 -22.77 -4.64 1.42
CA ARG A 394 -23.16 -3.53 2.30
C ARG A 394 -24.13 -4.17 3.28
N SER A 395 -23.70 -4.39 4.52
CA SER A 395 -24.57 -4.91 5.57
C SER A 395 -25.82 -4.04 5.53
N GLU A 396 -26.98 -4.64 5.29
CA GLU A 396 -28.25 -3.94 5.46
C GLU A 396 -28.19 -3.28 6.83
N LYS A 397 -28.12 -1.95 6.85
CA LYS A 397 -27.99 -1.21 8.09
C LYS A 397 -29.14 -1.65 9.01
N PRO A 398 -28.88 -1.97 10.29
CA PRO A 398 -29.97 -2.13 11.23
C PRO A 398 -30.74 -0.80 11.25
N ARG A 399 -32.07 -0.91 11.08
CA ARG A 399 -33.03 0.19 11.03
C ARG A 399 -32.56 1.42 11.79
N GLN A 400 -32.56 2.56 11.08
CA GLN A 400 -32.35 3.90 11.63
C GLN A 400 -33.04 4.03 12.99
N SER A 401 -32.25 3.96 14.06
CA SER A 401 -32.70 4.26 15.40
C SER A 401 -32.94 5.77 15.49
N PHE A 402 -34.09 6.12 16.06
CA PHE A 402 -34.69 7.46 16.13
C PHE A 402 -33.76 8.53 16.78
N GLY A 403 -32.62 8.14 17.35
CA GLY A 403 -31.59 9.03 17.88
C GLY A 403 -30.59 9.60 16.85
N SER A 404 -30.65 9.18 15.59
CA SER A 404 -29.70 9.65 14.54
C SER A 404 -30.14 10.93 13.82
N ILE A 405 -31.36 11.41 14.01
CA ILE A 405 -31.92 12.56 13.27
C ILE A 405 -31.45 13.90 13.88
N THR A 406 -30.97 13.90 15.12
CA THR A 406 -30.51 15.13 15.81
C THR A 406 -28.99 15.31 15.83
N LYS A 407 -28.22 14.31 15.38
CA LYS A 407 -26.80 14.48 15.06
C LYS A 407 -26.71 14.81 13.59
N GLY A 408 -26.33 16.06 13.30
CA GLY A 408 -26.27 16.60 11.94
C GLY A 408 -25.64 15.66 10.92
N VAL A 409 -26.09 15.82 9.68
CA VAL A 409 -25.82 15.14 8.40
C VAL A 409 -24.35 14.80 8.06
N GLY A 410 -23.36 15.02 8.94
CA GLY A 410 -21.95 15.13 8.54
C GLY A 410 -20.93 14.19 9.20
N LYS A 411 -21.26 12.97 9.63
CA LYS A 411 -20.22 12.04 10.14
C LYS A 411 -20.45 10.59 9.71
N ALA A 412 -20.36 10.32 8.41
CA ALA A 412 -19.82 9.02 8.01
C ALA A 412 -18.37 9.02 8.53
N ASN A 413 -18.06 8.13 9.47
CA ASN A 413 -16.68 8.02 9.93
C ASN A 413 -15.86 7.46 8.76
N VAL A 414 -14.64 7.96 8.57
CA VAL A 414 -13.70 7.49 7.54
C VAL A 414 -13.56 5.96 7.58
N THR A 415 -13.65 5.37 8.77
CA THR A 415 -13.67 3.92 8.99
C THR A 415 -14.79 3.21 8.26
N ASP A 416 -16.00 3.78 8.25
CA ASP A 416 -17.20 3.19 7.64
C ASP A 416 -17.11 3.25 6.10
N GLN A 417 -16.35 4.21 5.57
CA GLN A 417 -16.11 4.37 4.13
C GLN A 417 -15.02 3.43 3.61
N ILE A 418 -14.06 3.02 4.45
CA ILE A 418 -12.94 2.14 4.07
C ILE A 418 -13.31 0.64 4.20
N GLU A 419 -14.28 0.31 5.06
CA GLU A 419 -14.75 -1.08 5.26
C GLU A 419 -15.05 -1.85 3.95
N PRO A 420 -15.69 -1.26 2.93
CA PRO A 420 -15.88 -1.91 1.64
C PRO A 420 -14.57 -2.36 0.98
N TRP A 421 -13.51 -1.55 1.01
CA TRP A 421 -12.21 -1.95 0.45
C TRP A 421 -11.56 -3.08 1.20
N ILE A 422 -11.67 -3.09 2.53
CA ILE A 422 -11.12 -4.18 3.35
C ILE A 422 -11.81 -5.49 2.97
N SER A 423 -13.15 -5.48 2.88
CA SER A 423 -13.91 -6.67 2.49
C SER A 423 -13.65 -7.10 1.03
N ALA A 424 -13.48 -6.13 0.11
CA ALA A 424 -13.13 -6.40 -1.28
C ALA A 424 -11.71 -6.96 -1.43
N ALA A 425 -10.76 -6.46 -0.63
CA ALA A 425 -9.41 -6.99 -0.59
C ALA A 425 -9.38 -8.42 -0.05
N HIS A 426 -10.12 -8.71 1.03
CA HIS A 426 -10.22 -10.05 1.58
C HIS A 426 -10.87 -11.03 0.60
N SER A 427 -11.93 -10.61 -0.09
CA SER A 427 -12.58 -11.46 -1.10
C SER A 427 -11.71 -11.65 -2.35
N ALA A 428 -10.96 -10.64 -2.77
CA ALA A 428 -9.96 -10.79 -3.82
C ALA A 428 -8.87 -11.78 -3.41
N GLN A 429 -8.36 -11.68 -2.17
CA GLN A 429 -7.37 -12.61 -1.63
C GLN A 429 -7.90 -14.05 -1.64
N ILE A 430 -9.12 -14.28 -1.18
CA ILE A 430 -9.75 -15.60 -1.20
C ILE A 430 -9.86 -16.10 -2.65
N ALA A 431 -10.35 -15.27 -3.57
CA ALA A 431 -10.50 -15.66 -4.98
C ALA A 431 -9.15 -15.99 -5.64
N THR A 432 -8.08 -15.28 -5.31
CA THR A 432 -6.73 -15.60 -5.82
C THR A 432 -6.20 -16.91 -5.23
N LEU A 433 -6.47 -17.16 -3.94
CA LEU A 433 -6.07 -18.41 -3.30
C LEU A 433 -6.83 -19.58 -3.92
N GLU A 434 -8.14 -19.46 -4.10
CA GLU A 434 -8.98 -20.46 -4.78
C GLU A 434 -8.48 -20.75 -6.20
N ALA A 435 -8.14 -19.71 -6.98
CA ALA A 435 -7.60 -19.90 -8.33
C ALA A 435 -6.23 -20.61 -8.33
N VAL A 436 -5.38 -20.34 -7.34
CA VAL A 436 -4.10 -21.05 -7.17
C VAL A 436 -4.36 -22.50 -6.79
N PHE A 437 -5.28 -22.77 -5.85
CA PHE A 437 -5.67 -24.13 -5.47
C PHE A 437 -6.21 -24.91 -6.67
N GLU A 438 -7.11 -24.33 -7.47
CA GLU A 438 -7.63 -24.96 -8.69
C GLU A 438 -6.50 -25.30 -9.67
N LYS A 439 -5.51 -24.41 -9.84
CA LYS A 439 -4.35 -24.67 -10.72
C LYS A 439 -3.40 -25.73 -10.17
N VAL A 440 -3.24 -25.80 -8.86
CA VAL A 440 -2.45 -26.85 -8.20
C VAL A 440 -3.16 -28.21 -8.33
N GLU A 441 -4.48 -28.26 -8.13
CA GLU A 441 -5.28 -29.47 -8.34
C GLU A 441 -5.23 -29.93 -9.80
N GLU A 442 -5.40 -29.02 -10.77
CA GLU A 442 -5.22 -29.32 -12.19
C GLU A 442 -3.80 -29.86 -12.49
N GLY A 443 -2.78 -29.27 -11.89
CA GLY A 443 -1.38 -29.71 -12.01
C GLY A 443 -1.14 -31.10 -11.43
N GLN A 444 -1.75 -31.39 -10.28
CA GLN A 444 -1.68 -32.70 -9.64
C GLN A 444 -2.36 -33.77 -10.49
N VAL A 445 -3.58 -33.51 -10.99
CA VAL A 445 -4.29 -34.43 -11.88
C VAL A 445 -3.46 -34.67 -13.15
N ALA A 446 -2.89 -33.63 -13.75
CA ALA A 446 -2.02 -33.79 -14.92
C ALA A 446 -0.76 -34.60 -14.63
N ALA A 447 -0.18 -34.48 -13.42
CA ALA A 447 0.97 -35.28 -13.00
C ALA A 447 0.59 -36.74 -12.76
N GLU A 448 -0.56 -37.00 -12.14
CA GLU A 448 -1.11 -38.35 -11.95
C GLU A 448 -1.40 -39.02 -13.30
N ASP A 449 -2.03 -38.30 -14.25
CA ASP A 449 -2.26 -38.77 -15.61
C ASP A 449 -0.95 -39.09 -16.33
N ALA A 450 0.07 -38.23 -16.19
CA ALA A 450 1.39 -38.49 -16.76
C ALA A 450 2.07 -39.72 -16.13
N MET A 451 1.94 -39.91 -14.82
CA MET A 451 2.45 -41.10 -14.13
C MET A 451 1.74 -42.37 -14.60
N GLN A 452 0.41 -42.33 -14.75
CA GLN A 452 -0.37 -43.45 -15.28
C GLN A 452 0.04 -43.78 -16.72
N ALA A 453 0.20 -42.77 -17.58
CA ALA A 453 0.68 -42.96 -18.95
C ALA A 453 2.09 -43.57 -18.98
N LEU A 454 3.00 -43.14 -18.10
CA LEU A 454 4.33 -43.74 -17.99
C LEU A 454 4.28 -45.20 -17.52
N ASP A 455 3.39 -45.53 -16.58
CA ASP A 455 3.20 -46.91 -16.13
C ASP A 455 2.59 -47.79 -17.22
N GLU A 456 1.68 -47.27 -18.05
CA GLU A 456 1.19 -47.95 -19.25
C GLU A 456 2.31 -48.20 -20.26
N VAL A 457 3.15 -47.18 -20.54
CA VAL A 457 4.32 -47.34 -21.42
C VAL A 457 5.30 -48.36 -20.84
N ARG A 458 5.52 -48.40 -19.52
CA ARG A 458 6.36 -49.41 -18.85
C ARG A 458 5.81 -50.82 -19.04
N LYS A 459 4.49 -51.01 -18.90
CA LYS A 459 3.79 -52.28 -19.18
C LYS A 459 3.97 -52.70 -20.64
N LEU A 460 3.82 -51.78 -21.59
CA LEU A 460 4.02 -52.06 -23.02
C LEU A 460 5.48 -52.40 -23.37
N LEU A 461 6.44 -51.80 -22.66
CA LEU A 461 7.87 -52.08 -22.85
C LEU A 461 8.31 -53.43 -22.26
N ASN A 462 7.37 -54.20 -21.67
CA ASN A 462 7.63 -55.44 -20.94
C ASN A 462 8.76 -55.31 -19.90
N LYS A 463 8.96 -54.09 -19.38
CA LYS A 463 9.63 -53.87 -18.11
C LYS A 463 8.56 -54.07 -17.05
N GLU A 464 8.16 -55.32 -16.91
CA GLU A 464 7.37 -55.74 -15.76
C GLU A 464 8.11 -55.26 -14.52
N LYS A 465 7.37 -54.58 -13.65
CA LYS A 465 7.84 -54.19 -12.32
C LYS A 465 8.39 -55.48 -11.73
N SER A 466 9.70 -55.59 -11.54
CA SER A 466 10.27 -56.67 -10.76
C SER A 466 9.57 -56.55 -9.40
N GLU A 467 8.60 -57.41 -9.16
CA GLU A 467 8.01 -57.55 -7.85
C GLU A 467 9.18 -57.71 -6.88
N PRO A 468 9.23 -56.93 -5.79
CA PRO A 468 10.18 -57.25 -4.73
C PRO A 468 9.79 -58.64 -4.23
N GLU A 469 10.66 -59.62 -4.47
CA GLU A 469 10.58 -60.94 -3.87
C GLU A 469 10.49 -60.77 -2.34
N GLU A 470 9.28 -60.88 -1.81
CA GLU A 470 9.04 -61.41 -0.46
C GLU A 470 9.31 -62.93 -0.53
N ALA A 471 10.01 -63.62 0.36
CA ALA A 471 10.65 -63.28 1.61
C ALA A 471 11.62 -64.41 2.01
N HIS A 472 12.72 -64.05 2.68
CA HIS A 472 13.17 -64.59 3.97
C HIS A 472 14.15 -63.54 4.53
N GLU A 473 13.64 -62.62 5.37
CA GLU A 473 13.81 -62.64 6.86
C GLU A 473 15.18 -62.05 7.26
N GLU A 474 15.36 -60.96 8.02
CA GLU A 474 14.57 -60.14 8.95
C GLU A 474 15.24 -58.73 8.91
N GLY A 475 14.54 -57.60 8.94
CA GLY A 475 13.96 -57.04 10.15
C GLY A 475 14.00 -55.51 10.09
N GLU A 476 12.87 -54.90 10.47
CA GLU A 476 12.73 -53.55 11.02
C GLU A 476 12.76 -52.32 10.07
N SER A 477 11.55 -51.81 9.85
CA SER A 477 11.17 -50.41 10.03
C SER A 477 11.83 -49.36 9.12
N ALA A 478 11.12 -48.97 8.06
CA ALA A 478 11.27 -47.64 7.47
C ALA A 478 9.90 -47.09 7.08
N GLU A 479 9.39 -46.26 7.99
CA GLU A 479 8.38 -45.24 7.74
C GLU A 479 8.81 -44.43 6.51
N HIS A 480 8.08 -44.59 5.41
CA HIS A 480 8.12 -43.65 4.30
C HIS A 480 7.19 -42.50 4.66
N ASP A 481 7.71 -41.52 5.39
CA ASP A 481 7.06 -40.22 5.51
C ASP A 481 7.50 -39.33 4.36
N MET A 482 6.47 -38.81 3.70
CA MET A 482 6.51 -37.91 2.57
C MET A 482 6.97 -36.54 3.06
N TRP A 483 8.14 -36.09 2.62
CA TRP A 483 8.48 -34.68 2.70
C TRP A 483 8.35 -34.03 1.33
N ILE A 484 7.17 -33.44 1.17
CA ILE A 484 6.88 -32.29 0.33
C ILE A 484 7.86 -31.16 0.68
N GLY A 485 8.42 -30.55 -0.35
CA GLY A 485 9.23 -29.33 -0.25
C GLY A 485 9.09 -28.57 -1.56
N GLU A 486 7.99 -27.82 -1.65
CA GLU A 486 7.80 -26.75 -2.61
C GLU A 486 8.81 -25.62 -2.41
N ASP A 487 8.84 -24.79 -3.46
CA ASP A 487 9.37 -23.43 -3.57
C ASP A 487 10.85 -23.28 -3.92
N GLU A 488 11.16 -23.18 -5.22
CA GLU A 488 11.01 -21.98 -6.07
C GLU A 488 12.12 -20.95 -5.83
N LYS A 489 13.05 -20.85 -6.81
CA LYS A 489 13.05 -19.79 -7.85
C LYS A 489 14.45 -19.46 -8.34
N SER A 490 14.51 -19.40 -9.67
CA SER A 490 15.21 -18.37 -10.46
C SER A 490 16.74 -18.39 -10.49
N GLY A 491 17.29 -18.59 -11.70
CA GLY A 491 18.69 -18.28 -11.95
C GLY A 491 19.27 -18.78 -13.25
N THR A 492 18.77 -18.25 -14.38
CA THR A 492 19.45 -18.05 -15.66
C THR A 492 20.93 -18.43 -15.75
N ARG A 493 21.31 -19.36 -16.65
CA ARG A 493 22.66 -19.43 -17.28
C ARG A 493 22.60 -20.36 -18.50
N VAL A 494 22.58 -19.82 -19.72
CA VAL A 494 23.75 -19.52 -20.57
C VAL A 494 24.72 -20.70 -20.72
N ARG A 495 24.74 -21.21 -21.96
CA ARG A 495 25.71 -22.13 -22.60
C ARG A 495 27.12 -22.09 -21.99
N LYS A 496 27.73 -23.26 -21.83
CA LYS A 496 29.06 -23.54 -22.41
C LYS A 496 29.38 -25.05 -22.45
N HIS A 497 29.77 -25.47 -23.65
CA HIS A 497 30.54 -26.65 -24.02
C HIS A 497 31.31 -27.31 -22.87
N ARG A 498 31.17 -28.63 -22.73
CA ARG A 498 32.25 -29.45 -22.19
C ARG A 498 32.44 -30.72 -23.01
N GLU A 499 33.72 -30.93 -23.29
CA GLU A 499 34.31 -31.84 -24.26
C GLU A 499 34.04 -33.33 -23.99
N LYS A 500 33.99 -34.05 -25.10
CA LYS A 500 34.05 -35.51 -25.22
C LYS A 500 35.21 -36.10 -24.40
N LYS A 501 34.90 -37.00 -23.48
CA LYS A 501 35.77 -38.14 -23.17
C LYS A 501 35.04 -39.42 -23.56
N VAL A 502 35.65 -40.10 -24.53
CA VAL A 502 35.21 -41.37 -25.11
C VAL A 502 35.52 -42.47 -24.12
N GLU A 503 34.49 -43.12 -23.58
CA GLU A 503 34.59 -44.50 -23.08
C GLU A 503 33.88 -45.42 -24.07
N LYS A 504 34.60 -46.47 -24.48
CA LYS A 504 34.15 -47.48 -25.44
C LYS A 504 33.05 -48.34 -24.81
N PRO A 505 31.88 -48.53 -25.44
CA PRO A 505 31.01 -49.64 -25.10
C PRO A 505 31.43 -50.90 -25.87
N LYS A 506 31.69 -51.97 -25.13
CA LYS A 506 31.58 -53.35 -25.62
C LYS A 506 30.09 -53.68 -25.72
N GLY A 507 29.66 -54.19 -26.87
CA GLY A 507 28.31 -54.70 -27.07
C GLY A 507 27.79 -54.35 -28.44
N GLU A 508 27.97 -55.26 -29.40
CA GLU A 508 27.28 -55.22 -30.69
C GLU A 508 25.76 -55.20 -30.46
N SER A 509 25.13 -54.08 -30.80
CA SER A 509 23.70 -53.92 -30.86
C SER A 509 23.24 -54.05 -32.32
N ILE A 510 22.24 -54.90 -32.52
CA ILE A 510 21.73 -55.44 -33.80
C ILE A 510 21.15 -54.33 -34.71
N TYR A 511 21.02 -53.10 -34.21
CA TYR A 511 20.52 -51.93 -34.93
C TYR A 511 21.58 -51.21 -35.79
N ALA A 512 22.86 -51.59 -35.73
CA ALA A 512 23.90 -51.02 -36.60
C ALA A 512 23.86 -51.50 -38.07
N LYS A 513 22.93 -52.40 -38.42
CA LYS A 513 22.76 -52.95 -39.79
C LYS A 513 21.63 -52.29 -40.59
N LEU A 514 21.03 -51.20 -40.10
CA LEU A 514 19.89 -50.55 -40.75
C LEU A 514 20.14 -49.13 -41.29
N ASP A 515 21.39 -48.71 -41.45
CA ASP A 515 21.71 -47.54 -42.29
C ASP A 515 22.02 -48.00 -43.72
N GLY A 516 20.95 -48.07 -44.50
CA GLY A 516 20.99 -48.27 -45.94
C GLY A 516 21.50 -47.03 -46.66
N ASN A 517 22.70 -47.13 -47.21
CA ASN A 517 23.23 -46.25 -48.25
C ASN A 517 22.37 -46.39 -49.53
N LEU A 518 21.53 -45.40 -49.80
CA LEU A 518 20.85 -45.17 -51.08
C LEU A 518 20.68 -43.64 -51.21
N GLY A 519 21.23 -42.89 -52.15
CA GLY A 519 22.21 -43.16 -53.18
C GLY A 519 22.64 -41.78 -53.72
N LEU A 520 23.91 -41.63 -54.04
CA LEU A 520 24.36 -40.67 -55.04
C LEU A 520 24.44 -41.46 -56.34
N ILE A 521 23.63 -41.11 -57.32
CA ILE A 521 23.98 -41.16 -58.75
C ILE A 521 23.03 -40.18 -59.46
N ASN A 522 23.64 -39.24 -60.16
CA ASN A 522 23.02 -38.40 -61.17
C ASN A 522 22.60 -39.27 -62.36
N GLU A 523 21.35 -39.17 -62.79
CA GLU A 523 20.87 -38.99 -64.18
C GLU A 523 19.33 -38.88 -64.21
#